data_AF-A0A2M7M5S5-F1
#
_entry.id   AF-A0A2M7M5S5-F1
#
_cell.length_a   1.000
_cell.length_b   1.000
_cell.length_c   1.000
_cell.angle_alpha   90.00
_cell.angle_beta   90.00
_cell.angle_gamma   90.00
#
_symmetry.space_group_name_H-M   'P 1'
#
loop_
_entity.id
_entity.type
_entity.pdbx_description
1 polymer ?
#
loop_
_entity_poly.entity_id
_entity_poly.type
_entity_poly.pdbx_seq_one_letter_code
_entity_poly.pdbx_strand_id
1 'polypeptide(L)'
;PVPFQMVLGSILAYYARANIPLATALAWITNPLTMGFIWYGGYQFGTWVLATPPIENLNADIPIASQQWFIEIFPSIWQPFFLGNFLLGIIIGSVFYIIIGYFRLSFLTHATKKPNRNERNTTEK
;
A
#
# COMPACT_ATOMS: atom_id res chain seq x y z
N PRO A 1 17.11 -5.46 -5.11
CA PRO A 1 17.41 -4.02 -5.12
C PRO A 1 18.15 -3.62 -6.40
N VAL A 2 17.43 -3.13 -7.42
CA VAL A 2 18.09 -2.55 -8.60
C VAL A 2 18.53 -1.14 -8.20
N PRO A 3 19.84 -0.79 -8.21
CA PRO A 3 20.23 0.60 -8.05
C PRO A 3 19.51 1.39 -9.14
N PHE A 4 18.89 2.53 -8.82
CA PHE A 4 18.02 3.35 -9.69
C PHE A 4 16.50 3.02 -9.74
N GLN A 5 15.96 2.08 -8.94
CA GLN A 5 14.48 1.89 -8.87
C GLN A 5 13.71 3.18 -8.54
N MET A 6 14.31 4.08 -7.75
CA MET A 6 13.70 5.38 -7.44
C MET A 6 13.55 6.26 -8.69
N VAL A 7 14.56 6.31 -9.56
CA VAL A 7 14.50 7.08 -10.81
C VAL A 7 13.47 6.47 -11.76
N LEU A 8 13.42 5.14 -11.85
CA LEU A 8 12.40 4.44 -12.63
C LEU A 8 10.99 4.72 -12.08
N GLY A 9 10.82 4.75 -10.75
CA GLY A 9 9.57 5.11 -10.09
C GLY A 9 9.13 6.54 -10.39
N SER A 10 10.05 7.51 -10.34
CA SER A 10 9.75 8.91 -10.68
C SER A 10 9.41 9.09 -12.16
N ILE A 11 10.09 8.37 -13.07
CA ILE A 11 9.79 8.39 -14.52
C ILE A 11 8.39 7.79 -14.77
N LEU A 12 8.08 6.65 -14.15
CA LEU A 12 6.77 6.02 -14.30
C LEU A 12 5.65 6.92 -13.73
N ALA A 13 5.90 7.58 -12.60
CA ALA A 13 4.97 8.56 -12.02
C ALA A 13 4.75 9.77 -12.93
N TYR A 14 5.80 10.24 -13.60
CA TYR A 14 5.70 11.29 -14.61
C TYR A 14 4.78 10.87 -15.77
N TYR A 15 4.96 9.66 -16.32
CA TYR A 15 4.08 9.14 -17.38
C TYR A 15 2.64 8.90 -16.92
N ALA A 16 2.46 8.43 -15.68
CA ALA A 16 1.14 8.23 -15.08
C ALA A 16 0.45 9.54 -14.65
N ARG A 17 1.09 10.71 -14.86
CA ARG A 17 0.64 12.02 -14.36
C ARG A 17 0.32 12.03 -12.87
N ALA A 18 1.03 11.19 -12.12
CA ALA A 18 0.90 11.08 -10.68
C ALA A 18 1.80 12.10 -9.98
N ASN A 19 1.54 12.36 -8.69
CA ASN A 19 2.34 13.28 -7.90
C ASN A 19 3.78 12.77 -7.73
N ILE A 20 4.72 13.31 -8.50
CA ILE A 20 6.12 12.87 -8.54
C ILE A 20 6.80 12.93 -7.16
N PRO A 21 6.63 13.98 -6.32
CA PRO A 21 7.23 14.01 -4.99
C PRO A 21 6.69 12.92 -4.08
N LEU A 22 5.37 12.65 -4.16
CA LEU A 22 4.71 11.61 -3.40
C LEU A 22 5.18 10.22 -3.85
N ALA A 23 5.27 9.96 -5.16
CA ALA A 23 5.78 8.69 -5.70
C ALA A 23 7.23 8.42 -5.27
N THR A 24 8.06 9.46 -5.26
CA THR A 24 9.46 9.37 -4.83
C THR A 24 9.56 9.17 -3.30
N ALA A 25 8.70 9.83 -2.52
CA ALA A 25 8.61 9.64 -1.08
C ALA A 25 8.11 8.24 -0.69
N LEU A 26 7.15 7.66 -1.42
CA LEU A 26 6.73 6.27 -1.23
C LEU A 26 7.87 5.28 -1.53
N ALA A 27 8.64 5.52 -2.59
CA ALA A 27 9.82 4.72 -2.89
C ALA A 27 10.91 4.83 -1.81
N TRP A 28 10.98 5.99 -1.13
CA TRP A 28 11.82 6.21 0.05
C TRP A 28 11.28 5.55 1.33
N ILE A 29 9.95 5.44 1.48
CA ILE A 29 9.29 4.74 2.58
C ILE A 29 9.59 3.24 2.55
N THR A 30 9.78 2.64 1.37
CA THR A 30 10.33 1.28 1.21
C THR A 30 11.84 1.22 1.47
N ASN A 31 12.26 1.76 2.62
CA ASN A 31 13.61 1.62 3.17
C ASN A 31 13.82 0.15 3.62
N PRO A 32 15.03 -0.44 3.54
CA PRO A 32 15.32 -1.81 3.98
C PRO A 32 14.71 -2.22 5.34
N LEU A 33 14.56 -1.27 6.28
CA LEU A 33 13.85 -1.51 7.54
C LEU A 33 12.35 -1.79 7.31
N THR A 34 11.65 -0.89 6.62
CA THR A 34 10.22 -0.99 6.33
C THR A 34 9.89 -2.15 5.39
N MET A 35 10.81 -2.46 4.47
CA MET A 35 10.66 -3.58 3.54
C MET A 35 10.48 -4.89 4.31
N GLY A 36 11.30 -5.12 5.36
CA GLY A 36 11.17 -6.29 6.23
C GLY A 36 9.81 -6.36 6.92
N PHE A 37 9.32 -5.24 7.47
CA PHE A 37 8.01 -5.17 8.10
C PHE A 37 6.85 -5.43 7.14
N ILE A 38 6.87 -4.84 5.94
CA ILE A 38 5.86 -5.05 4.91
C ILE A 38 5.89 -6.51 4.45
N TRP A 39 7.07 -7.07 4.26
CA TRP A 39 7.23 -8.44 3.81
C TRP A 39 6.74 -9.45 4.82
N TYR A 40 7.09 -9.25 6.09
CA TYR A 40 6.60 -10.09 7.19
C TYR A 40 5.09 -9.94 7.38
N GLY A 41 4.56 -8.71 7.36
CA GLY A 41 3.14 -8.45 7.47
C GLY A 41 2.32 -9.05 6.31
N GLY A 42 2.83 -8.95 5.09
CA GLY A 42 2.22 -9.55 3.89
C GLY A 42 2.26 -11.08 3.93
N TYR A 43 3.37 -11.67 4.37
CA TYR A 43 3.45 -13.12 4.59
C TYR A 43 2.47 -13.58 5.67
N GLN A 44 2.43 -12.91 6.82
CA GLN A 44 1.55 -13.28 7.93
C GLN A 44 0.07 -13.14 7.56
N PHE A 45 -0.29 -12.09 6.82
CA PHE A 45 -1.64 -11.93 6.29
C PHE A 45 -1.95 -13.01 5.24
N GLY A 46 -0.99 -13.32 4.36
CA GLY A 46 -1.11 -14.36 3.36
C GLY A 46 -1.29 -15.76 3.93
N THR A 47 -0.51 -16.15 4.94
CA THR A 47 -0.65 -17.44 5.64
C THR A 47 -1.96 -17.53 6.39
N TRP A 48 -2.42 -16.41 6.98
CA TRP A 48 -3.73 -16.33 7.59
C TRP A 48 -4.86 -16.55 6.57
N VAL A 49 -4.76 -15.93 5.39
CA VAL A 49 -5.75 -16.10 4.30
C VAL A 49 -5.72 -17.51 3.72
N LEU A 50 -4.54 -18.11 3.54
CA LEU A 50 -4.38 -19.45 2.97
C LEU A 50 -4.54 -20.59 3.99
N ALA A 51 -4.66 -20.29 5.28
CA ALA A 51 -4.60 -21.27 6.38
C ALA A 51 -3.42 -22.25 6.26
N THR A 52 -2.29 -21.80 5.68
CA THR A 52 -1.10 -22.64 5.48
C THR A 52 -0.24 -22.62 6.74
N PRO A 53 0.36 -23.76 7.14
CA PRO A 53 1.25 -23.79 8.30
C PRO A 53 2.40 -22.76 8.14
N PRO A 54 2.69 -21.98 9.20
CA PRO A 54 3.85 -21.07 9.22
C PRO A 54 5.14 -21.83 8.94
N ILE A 55 6.13 -21.15 8.33
CA ILE A 55 7.46 -21.70 7.98
C ILE A 55 8.15 -22.40 9.16
N GLU A 56 7.85 -21.98 10.40
CA GLU A 56 8.35 -22.61 11.63
C GLU A 56 7.94 -24.08 11.78
N ASN A 57 6.88 -24.52 11.09
CA ASN A 57 6.42 -25.91 11.07
C ASN A 57 6.93 -26.70 9.84
N LEU A 58 7.61 -26.04 8.90
CA LEU A 58 8.20 -26.69 7.73
C LEU A 58 9.62 -27.15 8.09
N ASN A 59 9.73 -28.42 8.50
CA ASN A 59 10.95 -29.24 8.67
C ASN A 59 12.28 -28.46 8.78
N ALA A 60 12.75 -28.29 10.02
CA ALA A 60 14.02 -27.65 10.37
C ALA A 60 15.29 -28.41 9.91
N ASP A 61 15.13 -29.61 9.32
CA ASP A 61 16.24 -30.47 8.92
C ASP A 61 16.76 -30.21 7.50
N ILE A 62 16.10 -29.35 6.72
CA ILE A 62 16.53 -29.03 5.35
C ILE A 62 17.52 -27.85 5.39
N PRO A 63 18.76 -28.01 4.88
CA PRO A 63 19.73 -26.92 4.85
C PRO A 63 19.22 -25.74 4.02
N ILE A 64 19.24 -24.56 4.65
CA ILE A 64 18.83 -23.28 4.07
C ILE A 64 19.68 -23.03 2.81
N ALA A 65 19.03 -22.66 1.71
CA ALA A 65 19.63 -22.46 0.38
C ALA A 65 20.16 -23.71 -0.35
N SER A 66 19.73 -24.92 0.05
CA SER A 66 19.88 -26.11 -0.79
C SER A 66 18.88 -26.12 -1.95
N GLN A 67 19.18 -26.88 -3.01
CA GLN A 67 18.28 -27.06 -4.15
C GLN A 67 16.90 -27.62 -3.72
N GLN A 68 16.91 -28.47 -2.70
CA GLN A 68 15.71 -29.11 -2.15
C GLN A 68 14.83 -28.11 -1.39
N TRP A 69 15.43 -27.20 -0.61
CA TRP A 69 14.74 -26.07 0.02
C TRP A 69 14.03 -25.18 -1.01
N PHE A 70 14.65 -24.92 -2.16
CA PHE A 70 14.05 -24.09 -3.22
C PHE A 70 12.84 -24.76 -3.90
N ILE A 71 12.78 -26.08 -3.91
CA ILE A 71 11.66 -26.80 -4.54
C ILE A 71 10.52 -27.03 -3.54
N GLU A 72 10.84 -27.34 -2.28
CA GLU A 72 9.83 -27.76 -1.29
C GLU A 72 9.34 -26.61 -0.39
N ILE A 73 10.25 -25.74 0.04
CA ILE A 73 9.94 -24.69 1.04
C ILE A 73 9.63 -23.36 0.35
N PHE A 74 10.38 -22.99 -0.69
CA PHE A 74 10.19 -21.72 -1.37
C PHE A 74 8.75 -21.50 -1.88
N PRO A 75 8.06 -22.48 -2.52
CA PRO A 75 6.65 -22.36 -2.91
C PRO A 75 5.71 -21.96 -1.78
N SER A 76 5.91 -22.58 -0.63
CA SER A 76 5.13 -22.33 0.58
C SER A 76 5.37 -20.94 1.18
N ILE A 77 6.45 -20.25 0.81
CA ILE A 77 6.76 -18.88 1.25
C ILE A 77 6.26 -17.85 0.23
N TRP A 78 6.60 -18.01 -1.06
CA TRP A 78 6.31 -16.98 -2.06
C TRP A 78 4.82 -16.87 -2.39
N GLN A 79 4.07 -17.97 -2.33
CA GLN A 79 2.63 -17.98 -2.63
C GLN A 79 1.81 -17.15 -1.62
N PRO A 80 1.87 -17.41 -0.30
CA PRO A 80 1.17 -16.56 0.68
C PRO A 80 1.73 -15.14 0.68
N PHE A 81 3.03 -14.95 0.50
CA PHE A 81 3.63 -13.62 0.42
C PHE A 81 3.05 -12.77 -0.72
N PHE A 82 2.97 -13.32 -1.93
CA PHE A 82 2.47 -12.59 -3.09
C PHE A 82 0.98 -12.33 -2.96
N LEU A 83 0.20 -13.34 -2.57
CA LEU A 83 -1.25 -13.19 -2.41
C LEU A 83 -1.59 -12.20 -1.30
N GLY A 84 -0.90 -12.29 -0.16
CA GLY A 84 -1.12 -11.41 0.98
C GLY A 84 -0.87 -9.95 0.62
N ASN A 85 0.27 -9.65 -0.03
CA ASN A 85 0.57 -8.29 -0.49
C ASN A 85 -0.41 -7.80 -1.57
N PHE A 86 -0.83 -8.67 -2.49
CA PHE A 86 -1.80 -8.31 -3.52
C PHE A 86 -3.16 -7.92 -2.91
N LEU A 87 -3.68 -8.73 -1.98
CA LEU A 87 -4.93 -8.45 -1.28
C LEU A 87 -4.82 -7.19 -0.42
N LEU A 88 -3.72 -7.03 0.33
CA LEU A 88 -3.49 -5.84 1.14
C LEU A 88 -3.47 -4.57 0.26
N GLY A 89 -2.84 -4.65 -0.91
CA GLY A 89 -2.80 -3.57 -1.89
C GLY A 89 -4.18 -3.18 -2.41
N ILE A 90 -5.04 -4.16 -2.70
CA ILE A 90 -6.44 -3.90 -3.11
C ILE A 90 -7.22 -3.24 -1.97
N ILE A 91 -7.15 -3.79 -0.76
CA ILE A 91 -7.90 -3.27 0.40
C ILE A 91 -7.48 -1.83 0.70
N ILE A 92 -6.18 -1.58 0.83
CA ILE A 92 -5.64 -0.24 1.11
C ILE A 92 -5.99 0.71 -0.03
N GLY A 93 -5.80 0.29 -1.29
CA GLY A 93 -6.14 1.09 -2.46
C GLY A 93 -7.62 1.49 -2.50
N SER A 94 -8.54 0.55 -2.24
CA SER A 94 -9.98 0.82 -2.18
C SER A 94 -10.34 1.76 -1.03
N VAL A 95 -9.75 1.58 0.16
CA VAL A 95 -9.98 2.46 1.31
C VAL A 95 -9.51 3.89 1.02
N PHE A 96 -8.31 4.06 0.47
CA PHE A 96 -7.79 5.37 0.08
C PHE A 96 -8.66 6.06 -0.97
N TYR A 97 -9.14 5.32 -1.97
CA TYR A 97 -10.05 5.85 -2.99
C TYR A 97 -11.34 6.40 -2.37
N ILE A 98 -11.96 5.66 -1.45
CA ILE A 98 -13.18 6.08 -0.74
C ILE A 98 -12.91 7.31 0.12
N ILE A 99 -11.80 7.33 0.88
CA ILE A 99 -11.43 8.47 1.75
C ILE A 99 -11.25 9.75 0.91
N ILE A 100 -10.49 9.67 -0.19
CA ILE A 100 -10.25 10.81 -1.08
C ILE A 100 -11.56 11.28 -1.72
N GLY A 101 -12.41 10.35 -2.15
CA GLY A 101 -13.74 10.66 -2.71
C GLY A 101 -14.64 11.39 -1.71
N TYR A 102 -14.69 10.91 -0.47
CA TYR A 102 -15.47 11.53 0.60
C TYR A 102 -14.96 12.93 0.95
N PHE A 103 -13.64 13.10 1.07
CA PHE A 103 -13.02 14.40 1.31
C PHE A 103 -13.33 15.40 0.18
N ARG A 104 -13.27 14.97 -1.08
CA ARG A 104 -13.60 15.82 -2.24
C ARG A 104 -15.04 16.33 -2.17
N LEU A 105 -15.99 15.45 -1.89
CA LEU A 105 -17.42 15.79 -1.79
C LEU A 105 -17.72 16.70 -0.60
N SER A 106 -17.10 16.44 0.55
CA SER A 106 -17.22 17.29 1.73
C SER A 106 -16.65 18.70 1.48
N PHE A 107 -15.49 18.81 0.83
CA PHE A 107 -14.88 20.12 0.58
C PHE A 107 -15.68 20.98 -0.41
N LEU A 108 -16.25 20.37 -1.46
CA LEU A 108 -17.12 21.05 -2.44
C LEU A 108 -18.42 21.56 -1.81
N THR A 109 -19.02 20.81 -0.89
CA THR A 109 -20.27 21.20 -0.21
C THR A 109 -20.04 22.29 0.85
N HIS A 110 -18.85 22.39 1.43
CA HIS A 110 -18.48 23.50 2.33
C HIS A 110 -18.13 24.79 1.56
N ALA A 111 -17.53 24.69 0.37
CA ALA A 111 -17.22 25.85 -0.47
C ALA A 111 -18.48 26.56 -1.02
N THR A 112 -19.61 25.85 -1.15
CA THR A 112 -20.87 26.43 -1.61
C THR A 112 -21.72 27.05 -0.50
N LYS A 113 -21.41 26.81 0.78
CA LYS A 113 -21.97 27.58 1.92
C LYS A 113 -21.24 28.91 2.07
N LYS A 114 -21.30 29.77 1.06
CA LYS A 114 -20.96 31.19 1.24
C LYS A 114 -22.18 31.85 1.89
N PRO A 115 -22.08 32.35 3.14
CA PRO A 115 -23.23 32.96 3.81
C PRO A 115 -23.70 34.16 2.99
N ASN A 116 -24.97 34.14 2.62
CA ASN A 116 -25.60 35.17 1.79
C ASN A 116 -25.59 36.49 2.58
N ARG A 117 -24.65 37.38 2.25
CA ARG A 117 -24.42 38.70 2.88
C ARG A 117 -25.50 39.71 2.44
N ASN A 118 -26.78 39.33 2.47
CA ASN A 118 -27.89 40.21 2.09
C ASN A 118 -28.92 40.44 3.21
N GLU A 119 -28.83 39.73 4.34
CA GLU A 119 -29.78 39.90 5.46
C GLU A 119 -29.37 40.94 6.51
N ARG A 120 -28.17 41.54 6.40
CA ARG A 120 -27.71 42.56 7.38
C ARG A 120 -28.17 43.99 7.09
N ASN A 121 -28.77 44.26 5.93
CA ASN A 121 -29.14 45.63 5.53
C ASN A 121 -30.64 45.94 5.70
N THR A 122 -31.43 45.00 6.22
CA THR A 122 -32.90 45.17 6.35
C THR A 122 -33.33 45.52 7.78
N THR A 123 -32.45 45.36 8.76
CA THR A 123 -32.70 45.69 10.17
C THR A 123 -32.29 47.11 10.57
N GLU A 124 -31.75 47.89 9.63
CA GLU A 124 -31.24 49.25 9.87
C GLU A 124 -32.11 50.35 9.21
N LYS A 125 -33.36 50.04 8.86
CA LYS A 125 -34.36 51.01 8.40
C LYS A 125 -35.58 50.98 9.30
#